data_AF-A0A3M1EG28-F1
#
_entry.id   AF-A0A3M1EG28-F1
#
_cell.length_a   1.000
_cell.length_b   1.000
_cell.length_c   1.000
_cell.angle_alpha   90.00
_cell.angle_beta   90.00
_cell.angle_gamma   90.00
#
_symmetry.space_group_name_H-M   'P 1'
#
loop_
_entity.id
_entity.type
_entity.pdbx_description
1 polymer ?
#
loop_
_entity_poly.entity_id
_entity_poly.type
_entity_poly.pdbx_seq_one_letter_code
_entity_poly.pdbx_strand_id
1 'polypeptide(L)' 'MTRSDVAALRRVGFDDRAIHDAAQVAAYFNYINRVADALGLEPEPFLDRWEAQEDGPPPEDAAARKGIEET' A
#
# COMPACT_ATOMS: atom_id res chain seq x y z
N MET A 1 -19.46 -0.42 6.03
CA MET A 1 -19.16 -1.30 7.16
C MET A 1 -20.24 -1.14 8.21
N THR A 2 -20.80 -2.25 8.66
CA THR A 2 -21.87 -2.34 9.67
C THR A 2 -21.32 -2.99 10.95
N ARG A 3 -22.11 -3.00 12.03
CA ARG A 3 -21.71 -3.66 13.28
C ARG A 3 -21.49 -5.16 13.12
N SER A 4 -22.21 -5.83 12.22
CA SER A 4 -22.03 -7.26 11.94
C SER A 4 -20.68 -7.57 11.28
N ASP A 5 -20.17 -6.66 10.44
CA ASP A 5 -18.87 -6.82 9.79
C ASP A 5 -17.74 -6.75 10.82
N VAL A 6 -17.78 -5.78 11.74
CA VAL A 6 -16.81 -5.63 12.84
C VAL A 6 -16.87 -6.85 13.77
N ALA A 7 -18.07 -7.34 14.10
CA ALA A 7 -18.22 -8.55 14.89
C ALA A 7 -17.64 -9.79 14.19
N ALA A 8 -17.78 -9.90 12.87
CA ALA A 8 -17.18 -10.99 12.10
C ALA A 8 -15.64 -10.95 12.14
N LEU A 9 -15.05 -9.77 12.01
CA LEU A 9 -13.59 -9.59 12.08
C LEU A 9 -13.04 -9.90 13.48
N ARG A 10 -13.75 -9.50 14.54
CA ARG A 10 -13.38 -9.86 15.91
C ARG A 10 -13.42 -11.37 16.17
N ARG A 11 -14.40 -12.08 15.59
CA ARG A 11 -14.50 -13.55 15.73
C ARG A 11 -13.31 -14.30 15.14
N VAL A 12 -12.63 -13.74 14.15
CA VAL A 12 -11.43 -14.33 13.54
C VAL A 12 -10.13 -13.83 14.16
N GLY A 13 -10.21 -13.06 15.26
CA GLY A 13 -9.06 -12.68 16.09
C GLY A 13 -8.51 -11.28 15.85
N PHE A 14 -9.13 -10.45 15.01
CA PHE A 14 -8.70 -9.05 14.87
C PHE A 14 -9.19 -8.21 16.04
N ASP A 15 -8.29 -7.38 16.58
CA ASP A 15 -8.65 -6.36 17.56
C ASP A 15 -9.18 -5.09 16.87
N ASP A 16 -9.72 -4.17 17.67
CA ASP A 16 -10.33 -2.94 17.14
C ASP A 16 -9.31 -2.05 16.44
N ARG A 17 -8.04 -2.09 16.86
CA ARG A 17 -6.98 -1.31 16.25
C ARG A 17 -6.64 -1.85 14.87
N ALA A 18 -6.48 -3.17 14.70
CA ALA A 18 -6.24 -3.79 13.41
C ALA A 18 -7.39 -3.54 12.43
N ILE A 19 -8.64 -3.60 12.91
CA ILE A 19 -9.83 -3.28 12.10
C ILE A 19 -9.83 -1.80 11.68
N HIS A 20 -9.50 -0.89 12.60
CA HIS A 20 -9.36 0.53 12.31
C HIS A 20 -8.27 0.79 11.27
N ASP A 21 -7.09 0.21 11.45
CA ASP A 21 -5.94 0.40 10.58
C ASP A 21 -6.25 -0.11 9.17
N ALA A 22 -6.90 -1.27 9.04
CA ALA A 22 -7.36 -1.79 7.76
C ALA A 22 -8.36 -0.85 7.06
N ALA A 23 -9.33 -0.32 7.81
CA ALA A 23 -10.29 0.65 7.28
C ALA A 23 -9.62 1.94 6.82
N GLN A 24 -8.65 2.44 7.58
CA GLN A 24 -7.89 3.65 7.25
C GLN A 24 -7.08 3.47 5.97
N VAL A 25 -6.35 2.36 5.83
CA VAL A 25 -5.55 2.05 4.63
C VAL A 25 -6.46 1.92 3.41
N ALA A 26 -7.55 1.15 3.53
CA ALA A 26 -8.50 0.98 2.43
C ALA A 26 -9.10 2.33 1.99
N ALA A 27 -9.50 3.18 2.93
CA ALA A 27 -10.06 4.50 2.63
C ALA A 27 -9.03 5.43 1.98
N TYR A 28 -7.78 5.41 2.45
CA TYR A 28 -6.70 6.23 1.93
C TYR A 28 -6.40 5.93 0.46
N PHE A 29 -6.19 4.64 0.13
CA PHE A 29 -5.97 4.24 -1.27
C PHE A 29 -7.20 4.47 -2.13
N ASN A 30 -8.40 4.23 -1.60
CA ASN A 30 -9.65 4.52 -2.29
C ASN A 30 -9.76 6.00 -2.70
N TYR A 31 -9.29 6.92 -1.85
CA TYR A 31 -9.21 8.35 -2.15
C TYR A 31 -8.15 8.65 -3.22
N ILE A 32 -6.90 8.22 -3.00
CA ILE A 32 -5.79 8.51 -3.92
C ILE A 32 -6.05 7.96 -5.31
N ASN A 33 -6.51 6.72 -5.42
CA ASN A 33 -6.77 6.08 -6.70
C ASN A 33 -7.78 6.90 -7.52
N ARG A 34 -8.88 7.36 -6.90
CA ARG A 34 -9.85 8.20 -7.61
C ARG A 34 -9.31 9.56 -8.02
N VAL A 35 -8.43 10.16 -7.21
CA VAL A 35 -7.79 11.43 -7.58
C VAL A 35 -6.84 11.20 -8.76
N ALA A 36 -6.05 10.14 -8.73
CA ALA A 36 -5.15 9.76 -9.82
C ALA A 36 -5.92 9.47 -11.12
N ASP A 37 -6.98 8.65 -11.04
CA ASP A 37 -7.84 8.31 -12.17
C ASP A 37 -8.50 9.55 -12.77
N ALA A 38 -9.03 10.45 -11.93
CA ALA A 38 -9.69 11.67 -12.38
C ALA A 38 -8.75 12.66 -13.07
N LEU A 39 -7.45 12.61 -12.73
CA LEU A 39 -6.41 13.44 -13.35
C LEU A 39 -5.72 12.73 -14.53
N GLY A 40 -6.04 11.46 -14.79
CA GLY A 40 -5.40 10.65 -15.82
C GLY A 40 -3.91 10.40 -15.54
N LEU A 41 -3.54 10.17 -14.28
CA LEU A 41 -2.17 9.82 -13.93
C LEU A 41 -1.86 8.40 -14.41
N GLU A 42 -0.75 8.27 -15.13
CA GLU A 42 -0.21 6.96 -15.52
C GLU A 42 0.67 6.39 -14.39
N PRO A 43 0.72 5.05 -14.21
CA PRO A 43 1.64 4.43 -13.28
C PRO A 43 3.10 4.77 -13.59
N GLU A 44 3.90 4.93 -12.54
CA GLU A 44 5.33 5.19 -12.69
C GLU A 44 6.06 3.94 -13.26
N PRO A 45 7.03 4.08 -14.18
CA PRO A 45 7.69 2.94 -14.85
C PRO A 45 8.41 1.95 -13.92
N PHE A 46 8.69 2.32 -12.67
CA PHE A 46 9.30 1.40 -11.71
C PHE A 46 8.29 0.46 -11.04
N LEU A 47 6.98 0.73 -11.14
CA LEU A 47 5.94 -0.17 -10.63
C LEU A 47 5.88 -1.47 -11.44
N ASP A 48 6.12 -1.40 -12.76
CA ASP A 48 6.25 -2.57 -13.64
C ASP A 48 7.34 -3.56 -13.17
N ARG A 49 8.38 -3.04 -12.49
CA ARG A 49 9.50 -3.85 -11.99
C ARG A 49 9.10 -4.73 -10.79
N TRP A 50 8.04 -4.39 -10.06
CA TRP A 50 7.59 -5.17 -8.91
C TRP A 50 6.63 -6.30 -9.32
N GLU A 51 5.76 -6.08 -10.30
CA GLU A 51 4.88 -7.14 -10.83
C GLU A 51 5.65 -8.18 -11.67
N ALA A 52 6.74 -7.78 -12.32
CA ALA A 52 7.59 -8.70 -13.09
C ALA A 52 8.52 -9.59 -12.23
N GLN A 53 8.59 -9.38 -10.92
CA GLN A 53 9.40 -10.19 -9.99
C GLN A 53 8.49 -11.14 -9.19
N GLU A 54 8.00 -12.20 -9.84
CA GLU A 54 7.16 -13.22 -9.18
C GLU A 54 7.88 -14.03 -8.09
N ASP A 55 9.21 -13.91 -7.88
CA ASP A 55 9.92 -14.76 -6.90
C ASP A 55 11.31 -14.24 -6.42
N GLY A 56 11.49 -12.92 -6.28
CA GLY A 56 12.78 -12.32 -5.87
C GLY A 56 12.71 -11.61 -4.51
N PRO A 57 13.71 -11.75 -3.62
CA PRO A 57 13.77 -10.94 -2.41
C PRO A 57 13.83 -9.44 -2.79
N PRO A 58 13.25 -8.55 -1.98
CA PRO A 58 13.22 -7.13 -2.29
C PRO A 58 14.64 -6.61 -2.48
N PRO A 59 14.88 -5.72 -3.45
CA PRO A 59 16.20 -5.13 -3.64
C PRO A 59 16.59 -4.36 -2.37
N GLU A 60 17.64 -4.84 -1.68
CA GLU A 60 18.27 -4.11 -0.58
C GLU A 60 18.66 -2.71 -1.06
N ASP A 61 18.07 -1.72 -0.39
CA ASP A 61 18.45 -0.31 -0.36
C ASP A 61 18.77 0.36 -1.70
N ALA A 62 17.72 0.66 -2.49
CA ALA A 62 17.81 1.71 -3.52
C ALA A 62 18.19 3.09 -2.96
N ALA A 63 18.04 3.31 -1.64
CA ALA A 63 18.50 4.51 -0.95
C ALA A 63 20.04 4.61 -0.82
N ALA A 64 20.79 3.52 -0.99
CA ALA A 64 22.25 3.54 -0.87
C ALA A 64 22.98 4.16 -2.08
N ARG A 65 22.28 4.45 -3.19
CA ARG A 65 22.90 4.95 -4.43
C ARG A 65 22.77 6.46 -4.69
N LYS A 66 22.17 7.24 -3.78
CA LYS A 66 22.03 8.69 -3.97
C LYS A 66 22.68 9.51 -2.85
N GLY A 67 23.83 9.07 -2.37
CA GLY A 67 24.56 9.73 -1.26
C GLY A 67 26.09 9.65 -1.31
N ILE A 68 26.69 9.25 -2.44
CA ILE A 68 28.15 9.35 -2.65
C ILE A 68 28.40 10.12 -3.94
N GLU A 69 28.08 11.42 -3.89
CA GLU A 69 28.67 12.46 -4.74
C GLU A 69 28.34 13.79 -4.08
N GLU A 70 29.17 14.16 -3.10
CA GLU A 70 29.60 15.52 -2.71
C GLU A 70 30.33 15.48 -1.35
N THR A 71 31.54 14.90 -1.31
CA THR A 71 32.75 15.46 -0.68
C THR A 71 33.97 14.73 -1.25
#